data_AF-A0A350CHZ5-F1
#
_entry.id   AF-A0A350CHZ5-F1
#
_cell.length_a   1.000
_cell.length_b   1.000
_cell.length_c   1.000
_cell.angle_alpha   90.00
_cell.angle_beta   90.00
_cell.angle_gamma   90.00
#
_symmetry.space_group_name_H-M   'P 1'
#
loop_
_entity.id
_entity.type
_entity.pdbx_description
1 polymer ?
#
loop_
_entity_poly.entity_id
_entity_poly.type
_entity_poly.pdbx_seq_one_letter_code
_entity_poly.pdbx_strand_id
1 'polypeptide(L)'
;MPERAATVKRIFNLYARGGHTFKALRDLLYEEGHTFRQSQKRFHRSALACILNNRFYIGELHRHGQVYEGRYERLIAQDIFDQCQNILHGRNRRTRHQSSDRPLERRP
;
A
#
# COMPACT_ATOMS: atom_id res chain seq x y z
N MET A 1 17.17 6.22 3.68
CA MET A 1 17.13 5.33 2.49
C MET A 1 15.99 5.77 1.57
N PRO A 2 16.28 6.54 0.51
CA PRO A 2 15.27 7.11 -0.40
C PRO A 2 14.43 6.03 -1.14
N GLU A 3 14.99 4.84 -1.36
CA GLU A 3 14.30 3.71 -2.00
C GLU A 3 13.03 3.28 -1.25
N ARG A 4 13.00 3.43 0.08
CA ARG A 4 11.81 3.11 0.87
C ARG A 4 10.71 4.16 0.72
N ALA A 5 11.08 5.44 0.59
CA ALA A 5 10.13 6.52 0.40
C ALA A 5 9.40 6.41 -0.95
N ALA A 6 10.14 6.15 -2.03
CA ALA A 6 9.57 5.96 -3.37
C ALA A 6 8.61 4.76 -3.43
N THR A 7 9.02 3.63 -2.84
CA THR A 7 8.19 2.42 -2.77
C THR A 7 6.90 2.66 -1.98
N VAL A 8 6.97 3.37 -0.86
CA VAL A 8 5.78 3.74 -0.07
C VAL A 8 4.85 4.63 -0.89
N LYS A 9 5.38 5.67 -1.56
CA LYS A 9 4.58 6.52 -2.46
C LYS A 9 3.85 5.70 -3.53
N ARG A 10 4.53 4.71 -4.12
CA ARG A 10 3.93 3.80 -5.11
C ARG A 10 2.82 2.94 -4.50
N ILE A 11 3.04 2.34 -3.34
CA ILE A 11 2.03 1.55 -2.59
C ILE A 11 0.74 2.35 -2.39
N PHE A 12 0.86 3.58 -1.86
CA PHE A 12 -0.30 4.43 -1.60
C PHE A 12 -0.98 4.86 -2.90
N ASN A 13 -0.25 5.25 -3.94
CA ASN A 13 -0.84 5.67 -5.21
C ASN A 13 -1.59 4.52 -5.90
N LEU A 14 -1.02 3.31 -5.91
CA LEU A 14 -1.67 2.13 -6.48
C LEU A 14 -2.93 1.75 -5.69
N TYR A 15 -2.86 1.78 -4.37
CA TYR A 15 -3.99 1.38 -3.53
C TYR A 15 -5.12 2.41 -3.55
N ALA A 16 -4.81 3.70 -3.55
CA ALA A 16 -5.80 4.80 -3.58
C ALA A 16 -6.66 4.80 -4.85
N ARG A 17 -6.13 4.31 -5.99
CA ARG A 17 -6.91 4.16 -7.24
C ARG A 17 -8.13 3.24 -7.10
N GLY A 18 -8.16 2.39 -6.06
CA GLY A 18 -9.22 1.41 -5.85
C GLY A 18 -9.12 0.23 -6.82
N GLY A 19 -9.68 -0.91 -6.44
CA GLY A 19 -9.74 -2.11 -7.30
C GLY A 19 -8.56 -3.08 -7.19
N HIS A 20 -7.55 -2.78 -6.34
CA HIS A 20 -6.45 -3.71 -6.08
C HIS A 20 -6.63 -4.39 -4.72
N THR A 21 -6.65 -5.72 -4.73
CA THR A 21 -6.50 -6.51 -3.50
C THR A 21 -5.05 -6.46 -3.02
N PHE A 22 -4.79 -6.78 -1.75
CA PHE A 22 -3.41 -6.93 -1.27
C PHE A 22 -2.56 -7.91 -2.09
N LYS A 23 -3.20 -8.93 -2.68
CA LYS A 23 -2.53 -9.90 -3.56
C LYS A 23 -2.13 -9.25 -4.88
N ALA A 24 -3.04 -8.52 -5.52
CA ALA A 24 -2.73 -7.80 -6.76
C ALA A 24 -1.65 -6.73 -6.52
N LEU A 25 -1.76 -5.98 -5.42
CA LEU A 25 -0.81 -4.93 -5.07
C LEU A 25 0.61 -5.47 -4.89
N ARG A 26 0.80 -6.58 -4.17
CA ARG A 26 2.15 -7.16 -3.97
C ARG A 26 2.74 -7.74 -5.27
N ASP A 27 1.90 -8.25 -6.17
CA ASP A 27 2.35 -8.80 -7.45
C ASP A 27 2.83 -7.67 -8.35
N LEU A 28 2.01 -6.62 -8.51
CA LEU A 28 2.38 -5.41 -9.25
C LEU A 28 3.68 -4.79 -8.72
N LEU A 29 3.81 -4.63 -7.40
CA LEU A 29 5.05 -4.11 -6.80
C LEU A 29 6.25 -4.99 -7.13
N TYR A 30 6.09 -6.31 -7.09
CA TYR A 30 7.17 -7.24 -7.42
C TYR A 30 7.55 -7.19 -8.90
N GLU A 31 6.57 -7.08 -9.80
CA GLU A 31 6.76 -6.91 -11.24
C GLU A 31 7.44 -5.57 -11.58
N GLU A 32 7.09 -4.50 -10.87
CA GLU A 32 7.75 -3.19 -10.96
C GLU A 32 9.17 -3.18 -10.34
N GLY A 33 9.61 -4.29 -9.73
CA GLY A 33 10.93 -4.41 -9.09
C GLY A 33 11.00 -3.84 -7.67
N HIS A 34 9.88 -3.40 -7.10
CA HIS A 34 9.82 -2.99 -5.70
C HIS A 34 9.91 -4.20 -4.78
N THR A 35 10.95 -4.23 -3.94
CA THR A 35 11.17 -5.34 -3.00
C THR A 35 11.12 -4.91 -1.55
N PHE A 36 10.62 -5.79 -0.67
CA PHE A 36 10.50 -5.50 0.76
C PHE A 36 11.86 -5.56 1.48
N ARG A 37 12.63 -6.64 1.25
CA ARG A 37 14.01 -6.82 1.73
C ARG A 37 14.77 -7.76 0.79
N GLN A 38 16.10 -7.72 0.79
CA GLN A 38 16.93 -8.63 -0.02
C GLN A 38 16.59 -10.11 0.20
N SER A 39 16.42 -10.52 1.47
CA SER A 39 16.03 -11.89 1.83
C SER A 39 14.55 -12.21 1.56
N GLN A 40 13.70 -11.20 1.39
CA GLN A 40 12.28 -11.38 1.14
C GLN A 40 11.76 -10.32 0.18
N LYS A 41 11.79 -10.66 -1.11
CA LYS A 41 11.49 -9.71 -2.18
C LYS A 41 10.03 -9.27 -2.18
N ARG A 42 9.09 -10.19 -1.96
CA ARG A 42 7.65 -9.90 -1.98
C ARG A 42 7.16 -9.30 -0.66
N PHE A 43 6.23 -8.35 -0.77
CA PHE A 43 5.55 -7.78 0.39
C PHE A 43 4.51 -8.75 0.96
N HIS A 44 4.44 -8.81 2.29
CA HIS A 44 3.40 -9.53 3.02
C HIS A 44 2.13 -8.69 3.14
N ARG A 45 0.97 -9.35 3.22
CA ARG A 45 -0.31 -8.69 3.47
C ARG A 45 -0.26 -7.84 4.74
N SER A 46 0.24 -8.39 5.84
CA SER A 46 0.34 -7.67 7.12
C SER A 46 1.30 -6.48 7.04
N ALA A 47 2.39 -6.61 6.28
CA ALA A 47 3.32 -5.50 6.06
C ALA A 47 2.67 -4.37 5.27
N LEU A 48 1.95 -4.68 4.18
CA LEU A 48 1.20 -3.69 3.40
C LEU A 48 0.11 -3.01 4.23
N ALA A 49 -0.64 -3.79 5.02
CA ALA A 49 -1.65 -3.26 5.92
C ALA A 49 -1.05 -2.33 6.98
N CYS A 50 0.13 -2.67 7.53
CA CYS A 50 0.85 -1.82 8.47
C CYS A 50 1.31 -0.52 7.82
N ILE A 51 1.85 -0.58 6.59
CA ILE A 51 2.27 0.60 5.83
C ILE A 51 1.08 1.53 5.56
N LEU A 52 -0.04 0.98 5.06
CA LEU A 52 -1.22 1.77 4.70
C LEU A 52 -1.94 2.38 5.92
N ASN A 53 -1.81 1.78 7.10
CA ASN A 53 -2.36 2.33 8.36
C ASN A 53 -1.42 3.29 9.09
N ASN A 54 -0.16 3.40 8.65
CA ASN A 54 0.82 4.21 9.36
C ASN A 54 0.66 5.70 9.01
N ARG A 55 0.09 6.47 9.94
CA ARG A 55 -0.11 7.92 9.81
C ARG A 55 1.19 8.74 9.80
N PHE A 56 2.33 8.12 10.12
CA PHE A 56 3.64 8.76 9.97
C PHE A 56 3.87 9.28 8.55
N TYR A 57 3.32 8.61 7.53
CA TYR A 57 3.48 9.02 6.14
C TYR A 57 2.74 10.30 5.76
N ILE A 58 1.73 10.70 6.54
CA ILE A 58 1.03 11.98 6.42
C ILE A 58 1.54 13.03 7.42
N GLY A 59 2.66 12.77 8.09
CA GLY A 59 3.29 13.69 9.05
C GLY A 59 2.72 13.61 10.47
N GLU A 60 1.76 12.72 10.73
CA GLU A 60 1.24 12.51 12.09
C GLU A 60 2.12 11.48 12.82
N LEU A 61 2.90 11.92 13.80
CA LEU A 61 3.66 11.03 14.67
C LEU A 61 3.02 11.00 16.07
N HIS A 62 2.39 9.88 16.41
CA HIS A 62 1.90 9.64 17.77
C HIS A 62 3.00 8.96 18.58
N ARG A 63 3.56 9.66 19.57
CA ARG A 63 4.54 9.12 20.53
C ARG A 63 4.04 9.40 21.94
N HIS A 64 3.90 8.35 22.76
CA HIS A 64 3.55 8.49 24.19
C HIS A 64 2.28 9.33 24.47
N GLY A 65 1.25 9.22 23.63
CA GLY A 65 0.01 9.99 23.80
C GLY A 65 0.12 11.46 23.40
N GLN A 66 1.27 11.90 22.88
CA GLN A 66 1.48 13.23 22.30
C GLN A 66 1.60 13.12 20.78
N VAL A 67 0.83 13.95 20.08
CA VAL A 67 0.95 14.14 18.64
C VAL A 67 2.07 15.14 18.43
N TYR A 68 3.18 14.70 17.83
CA TYR A 68 4.24 15.58 17.41
C TYR A 68 4.01 15.91 15.94
N GLU A 69 3.77 17.19 15.62
CA GLU A 69 3.91 17.69 14.26
C GLU A 69 5.38 17.57 13.88
N GLY A 70 5.72 16.47 13.21
CA GLY A 70 7.09 16.25 12.78
C GLY A 70 7.48 17.35 11.81
N ARG A 71 8.68 17.93 11.97
CA ARG A 71 9.36 18.75 10.95
C ARG A 71 9.72 17.95 9.67
N TYR A 72 9.04 16.83 9.43
CA TYR A 72 9.30 15.90 8.34
C TYR A 72 8.31 16.16 7.21
N GLU A 73 8.85 16.27 6.00
CA GLU A 73 8.06 16.44 4.79
C GLU A 73 7.05 15.28 4.64
N ARG A 74 5.77 15.63 4.51
CA ARG A 74 4.69 14.66 4.32
C ARG A 74 4.98 13.85 3.06
N LEU A 75 5.21 12.54 3.23
CA LEU A 75 5.48 11.64 2.12
C LEU A 75 4.24 11.42 1.26
N ILE A 76 3.07 11.40 1.89
CA ILE A 76 1.77 11.14 1.29
C ILE A 76 0.83 12.29 1.66
N ALA A 77 0.00 12.72 0.71
CA ALA A 77 -1.06 13.68 0.98
C ALA A 77 -2.15 13.05 1.86
N GLN A 78 -2.73 13.84 2.76
CA GLN A 78 -3.79 13.37 3.65
C GLN A 78 -5.00 12.81 2.87
N ASP A 79 -5.32 13.40 1.72
CA ASP A 79 -6.35 12.93 0.80
C ASP A 79 -6.11 11.51 0.28
N ILE A 80 -4.89 11.20 -0.19
CA ILE A 80 -4.51 9.85 -0.65
C ILE A 80 -4.58 8.84 0.49
N PHE A 81 -4.16 9.25 1.69
CA PHE A 81 -4.25 8.40 2.87
C PHE A 81 -5.72 8.11 3.23
N ASP A 82 -6.58 9.13 3.23
CA ASP A 82 -8.01 8.97 3.51
C ASP A 82 -8.69 8.05 2.50
N GLN A 83 -8.38 8.19 1.21
CA GLN A 83 -8.86 7.27 0.17
C GLN A 83 -8.46 5.81 0.47
N CYS A 84 -7.19 5.57 0.82
CA CYS A 84 -6.72 4.24 1.22
C CYS A 84 -7.47 3.70 2.45
N GLN A 85 -7.70 4.55 3.45
CA GLN A 85 -8.45 4.19 4.66
C GLN A 85 -9.90 3.86 4.32
N ASN A 86 -10.55 4.63 3.46
CA ASN A 86 -11.92 4.38 3.01
C ASN A 86 -12.07 3.01 2.32
N ILE A 87 -11.06 2.61 1.53
CA ILE A 87 -10.98 1.29 0.90
C ILE A 87 -10.72 0.20 1.95
N LEU A 88 -9.78 0.41 2.89
CA LEU A 88 -9.43 -0.55 3.95
C LEU A 88 -10.60 -0.84 4.90
N HIS A 89 -11.28 0.20 5.36
CA HIS A 89 -12.40 0.12 6.31
C HIS A 89 -13.71 -0.30 5.63
N GLY A 90 -13.68 -0.58 4.32
CA GLY A 90 -14.79 -1.18 3.62
C GLY A 90 -16.03 -0.27 3.55
N ARG A 91 -15.88 1.05 3.68
CA ARG A 91 -16.97 1.99 3.36
C ARG A 91 -17.34 1.91 1.87
N ASN A 92 -16.43 1.42 1.03
CA ASN A 92 -16.72 0.93 -0.30
C ASN A 92 -17.08 -0.57 -0.30
N ARG A 93 -18.14 -0.97 0.42
CA ARG A 93 -18.68 -2.35 0.46
C ARG A 93 -19.41 -2.73 -0.84
N ARG A 94 -18.82 -2.42 -1.99
CA ARG A 94 -19.11 -2.92 -3.32
C ARG A 94 -17.73 -2.93 -3.97
N THR A 95 -17.07 -4.07 -4.15
CA THR A 95 -17.31 -4.89 -5.33
C THR A 95 -16.67 -6.26 -5.14
N ARG A 96 -17.53 -7.26 -5.35
CA ARG A 96 -17.23 -8.63 -5.78
C ARG A 96 -16.09 -8.66 -6.82
N HIS A 97 -14.89 -9.06 -6.42
CA HIS A 97 -13.92 -9.62 -7.37
C HIS A 97 -13.96 -11.14 -7.24
N GLN A 98 -14.86 -11.75 -8.01
CA GLN A 98 -14.61 -13.06 -8.58
C GLN A 98 -13.43 -12.86 -9.53
N SER A 99 -12.23 -13.24 -9.10
CA SER A 99 -11.12 -13.40 -10.03
C SER A 99 -11.11 -14.87 -10.44
N SER A 100 -11.92 -15.15 -11.45
CA SER A 100 -11.74 -16.29 -12.34
C SER A 100 -10.45 -16.03 -13.13
N ASP A 101 -9.33 -16.53 -12.64
CA ASP A 101 -8.08 -16.56 -13.40
C ASP A 101 -8.07 -17.90 -14.16
N ARG A 102 -8.31 -17.83 -15.48
CA ARG A 102 -8.34 -18.97 -16.39
C ARG A 102 -6.91 -19.50 -16.60
N PRO A 103 -6.71 -20.81 -16.78
CA PRO A 103 -5.39 -21.42 -16.72
C PRO A 103 -4.55 -21.11 -17.96
N LEU A 104 -3.23 -21.03 -17.72
CA LEU A 104 -2.12 -20.88 -18.65
C LEU A 104 -2.35 -21.59 -20.00
N GLU A 105 -2.57 -20.81 -21.05
CA GLU A 105 -2.60 -21.29 -22.42
C GLU A 105 -1.16 -21.65 -22.85
N ARG A 106 -0.88 -22.95 -22.91
CA ARG A 106 0.31 -23.49 -23.58
C ARG A 106 0.17 -23.24 -25.08
N ARG A 107 1.23 -22.73 -25.71
CA ARG A 107 1.40 -22.70 -27.17
C ARG A 107 2.89 -22.81 -27.52
N PRO A 108 3.21 -23.20 -28.76
CA PRO A 108 2.77 -24.40 -29.50
C PRO A 108 3.76 -25.57 -29.33
#